data_AF-A0A933LT41-F1
#
_entry.id   AF-A0A933LT41-F1
#
_cell.length_a   1.000
_cell.length_b   1.000
_cell.length_c   1.000
_cell.angle_alpha   90.00
_cell.angle_beta   90.00
_cell.angle_gamma   90.00
#
_symmetry.space_group_name_H-M   'P 1'
#
loop_
_entity.id
_entity.type
_entity.pdbx_description
1 polymer ?
#
loop_
_entity_poly.entity_id
_entity_poly.type
_entity_poly.pdbx_seq_one_letter_code
_entity_poly.pdbx_strand_id
1 'polypeptide(L)'
;MAVEKINVTFPKETLAQLRRLIPPGERSHIIAEATAHYLADVTQKATLRQVAGLWKDRAQLRTQTDVNRELKRLRGSTARRLKRLGRRG
;
A
#
# COMPACT_ATOMS: atom_id res chain seq x y z
N MET A 1 2.21 -3.68 -24.18
CA MET A 1 2.99 -3.96 -22.95
C MET A 1 4.12 -4.91 -23.32
N ALA A 2 5.35 -4.66 -22.84
CA ALA A 2 6.45 -5.58 -23.04
C ALA A 2 6.27 -6.80 -22.14
N VAL A 3 6.49 -8.01 -22.67
CA VAL A 3 6.42 -9.26 -21.93
C VAL A 3 7.80 -9.89 -21.94
N GLU A 4 8.28 -10.31 -20.76
CA GLU A 4 9.54 -11.02 -20.60
C GLU A 4 9.27 -12.48 -20.25
N LYS A 5 10.03 -13.40 -20.85
CA LYS A 5 9.90 -14.83 -20.59
C LYS A 5 10.88 -15.25 -19.50
N ILE A 6 10.34 -15.88 -18.45
CA ILE A 6 11.13 -16.49 -17.39
C ILE A 6 10.82 -17.99 -17.29
N ASN A 7 11.79 -18.77 -16.82
CA ASN A 7 11.59 -20.19 -16.49
C ASN A 7 11.39 -20.32 -14.98
N VAL A 8 10.26 -20.89 -14.56
CA VAL A 8 9.91 -21.07 -13.14
C VAL A 8 9.68 -22.55 -12.85
N THR A 9 10.25 -23.04 -11.75
CA THR A 9 10.05 -24.40 -11.28
C THR A 9 8.90 -24.44 -10.28
N PHE A 10 7.99 -25.41 -10.45
CA PHE A 10 6.87 -25.64 -9.53
C PHE A 10 7.02 -26.98 -8.82
N PRO A 11 6.58 -27.10 -7.55
CA PRO A 11 6.34 -28.40 -6.93
C PRO A 11 5.40 -29.23 -7.80
N LYS A 12 5.69 -30.54 -7.94
CA LYS A 12 4.93 -31.44 -8.81
C LYS A 12 3.44 -31.44 -8.48
N GLU A 13 3.10 -31.46 -7.20
CA GLU A 13 1.72 -31.50 -6.71
C GLU A 13 0.96 -30.23 -7.08
N THR A 14 1.56 -29.06 -6.86
CA THR A 14 0.99 -27.76 -7.23
C THR A 14 0.73 -27.68 -8.74
N LEU A 15 1.69 -28.12 -9.55
CA LEU A 15 1.53 -28.14 -11.01
C LEU A 15 0.43 -29.12 -11.46
N ALA A 16 0.31 -30.27 -10.79
CA ALA A 16 -0.75 -31.24 -11.07
C ALA A 16 -2.13 -30.65 -10.76
N GLN A 17 -2.28 -29.96 -9.62
CA GLN A 17 -3.52 -29.26 -9.27
C GLN A 17 -3.85 -28.16 -10.28
N LEU A 18 -2.86 -27.33 -10.66
CA LEU A 18 -3.05 -26.29 -11.67
C LEU A 18 -3.51 -26.88 -13.00
N ARG A 19 -2.92 -28.00 -13.44
CA ARG A 19 -3.30 -28.69 -14.68
C ARG A 19 -4.70 -29.29 -14.63
N ARG A 20 -5.13 -29.79 -13.47
CA ARG A 20 -6.44 -30.38 -13.25
C ARG A 20 -7.55 -29.32 -13.25
N LEU A 21 -7.28 -28.15 -12.69
CA LEU A 21 -8.29 -27.11 -12.47
C LEU A 21 -8.34 -26.07 -13.58
N ILE A 22 -7.20 -25.77 -14.22
CA ILE A 22 -7.08 -24.67 -15.18
C ILE A 22 -6.77 -25.20 -16.59
N PRO A 23 -7.53 -24.78 -17.62
CA PRO A 23 -7.27 -25.13 -19.02
C PRO A 23 -5.88 -24.68 -19.49
N PRO A 24 -5.23 -25.40 -20.42
CA PRO A 24 -3.87 -25.08 -20.88
C PRO A 24 -3.64 -23.62 -21.32
N GLY A 25 -4.62 -22.99 -21.97
CA GLY A 25 -4.52 -21.61 -22.48
C GLY A 25 -4.62 -20.51 -21.42
N GLU A 26 -5.14 -20.83 -20.23
CA GLU A 26 -5.39 -19.84 -19.16
C GLU A 26 -4.33 -19.85 -18.07
N ARG A 27 -3.50 -20.90 -18.02
CA ARG A 27 -2.51 -21.10 -16.93
C ARG A 27 -1.51 -19.95 -16.84
N SER A 28 -1.01 -19.46 -17.97
CA SER A 28 -0.06 -18.35 -17.98
C SER A 28 -0.68 -17.06 -17.43
N HIS A 29 -1.94 -16.80 -17.78
CA HIS A 29 -2.69 -15.66 -17.28
C HIS A 29 -2.90 -15.76 -15.76
N ILE A 30 -3.36 -16.91 -15.28
CA ILE A 30 -3.58 -17.16 -13.84
C ILE A 30 -2.26 -17.06 -13.04
N ILE A 31 -1.16 -17.59 -13.57
CA ILE A 31 0.16 -17.47 -12.92
C ILE A 31 0.57 -15.99 -12.83
N ALA A 32 0.39 -15.23 -13.91
CA ALA A 32 0.73 -13.80 -13.94
C ALA A 32 -0.13 -13.00 -12.95
N GLU A 33 -1.44 -13.25 -12.92
CA GLU A 33 -2.38 -12.59 -12.03
C GLU A 33 -2.08 -12.91 -10.56
N ALA A 34 -1.89 -14.19 -10.21
CA ALA A 34 -1.52 -14.60 -8.86
C ALA A 34 -0.20 -13.98 -8.41
N THR A 35 0.78 -13.88 -9.32
CA THR A 35 2.07 -13.22 -9.05
C THR A 35 1.87 -11.72 -8.79
N ALA A 36 1.06 -11.04 -9.58
CA ALA A 36 0.77 -9.62 -9.40
C ALA A 36 0.08 -9.34 -8.06
N HIS A 37 -0.91 -10.16 -7.68
CA HIS A 37 -1.57 -10.05 -6.37
C HIS A 37 -0.59 -10.25 -5.21
N TYR A 38 0.27 -11.27 -5.30
CA TYR A 38 1.26 -11.52 -4.27
C TYR A 38 2.26 -10.36 -4.14
N LEU A 39 2.74 -9.82 -5.27
CA LEU A 39 3.65 -8.67 -5.28
C LEU A 39 2.99 -7.41 -4.69
N ALA A 40 1.70 -7.20 -4.93
CA ALA A 40 0.97 -6.09 -4.33
C ALA A 40 0.93 -6.19 -2.80
N ASP A 41 0.63 -7.37 -2.25
CA ASP A 41 0.64 -7.63 -0.81
C ASP A 41 2.04 -7.45 -0.19
N VAL A 42 3.07 -7.99 -0.84
CA VAL A 42 4.47 -7.82 -0.41
C VAL A 42 4.87 -6.33 -0.43
N THR A 43 4.50 -5.60 -1.48
CA THR A 43 4.79 -4.16 -1.62
C THR A 43 4.10 -3.36 -0.52
N GLN A 44 2.84 -3.66 -0.23
CA GLN A 44 2.10 -3.03 0.84
C GLN A 44 2.77 -3.28 2.19
N LYS A 45 3.13 -4.54 2.49
CA LYS A 45 3.84 -4.90 3.72
C LYS A 45 5.20 -4.22 3.82
N ALA A 46 5.96 -4.14 2.74
CA ALA A 46 7.24 -3.45 2.70
C ALA A 46 7.08 -1.95 2.97
N THR A 47 6.10 -1.31 2.32
CA THR A 47 5.76 0.10 2.54
C THR A 47 5.37 0.34 3.99
N LEU A 48 4.50 -0.51 4.55
CA LEU A 48 4.10 -0.43 5.95
C LEU A 48 5.29 -0.53 6.89
N ARG A 49 6.25 -1.44 6.64
CA ARG A 49 7.49 -1.55 7.43
C ARG A 49 8.36 -0.29 7.32
N GLN A 50 8.47 0.30 6.14
CA GLN A 50 9.23 1.54 5.93
C GLN A 50 8.59 2.74 6.66
N VAL A 51 7.27 2.82 6.68
CA VAL A 51 6.56 3.90 7.39
C VAL A 51 6.35 3.61 8.88
N ALA A 52 6.46 2.35 9.31
CA ALA A 52 6.38 1.90 10.70
C ALA A 52 7.62 2.33 11.50
N GLY A 53 7.73 3.62 11.73
CA GLY A 53 8.88 4.28 12.34
C GLY A 53 8.84 5.78 12.17
N LEU A 54 8.28 6.26 11.05
CA LEU A 54 8.09 7.69 10.77
C LEU A 54 7.28 8.43 11.86
N TRP A 55 6.43 7.70 12.58
CA TRP A 55 5.64 8.21 13.69
C TRP A 55 6.29 8.04 15.06
N LYS A 56 7.35 7.22 15.19
CA LYS A 56 8.07 7.01 16.46
C LYS A 56 8.85 8.27 16.89
N ASP A 57 9.40 9.00 15.92
CA ASP A 57 10.17 10.23 16.16
C ASP A 57 9.29 11.48 16.34
N ARG A 58 7.99 11.38 16.05
CA ARG A 58 7.02 12.42 16.41
C ARG A 58 6.53 12.19 17.83
N ALA A 59 7.39 12.50 18.80
CA ALA A 59 7.08 12.48 20.24
C ALA A 59 5.91 13.42 20.66
N GLN A 60 5.33 14.17 19.73
CA GLN A 60 4.35 15.24 19.94
C GLN A 60 2.89 14.76 19.91
N LEU A 61 2.62 13.45 19.87
CA LEU A 61 1.26 12.88 19.83
C LEU A 61 1.15 11.64 20.73
N ARG A 62 1.79 11.66 21.91
CA ARG A 62 1.82 10.51 22.82
C ARG A 62 0.60 10.45 23.75
N THR A 63 0.02 11.59 24.08
CA THR A 63 -1.16 11.68 24.95
C THR A 63 -2.34 12.34 24.23
N GLN A 64 -3.55 12.13 24.76
CA GLN A 64 -4.75 12.81 24.28
C GLN A 64 -4.60 14.35 24.31
N THR A 65 -3.87 14.88 25.29
CA THR A 65 -3.58 16.31 25.41
C THR A 65 -2.70 16.81 24.26
N ASP A 66 -1.71 16.02 23.85
CA ASP A 66 -0.83 16.37 22.73
C ASP A 66 -1.60 16.37 21.40
N VAL A 67 -2.47 15.38 21.21
CA VAL A 67 -3.38 15.31 20.05
C VAL A 67 -4.30 16.54 20.02
N ASN A 68 -4.92 16.90 21.14
CA ASN A 68 -5.79 18.07 21.23
C ASN A 68 -5.05 19.38 20.92
N ARG A 69 -3.80 19.51 21.40
CA ARG A 69 -2.94 20.67 21.13
C ARG A 69 -2.63 20.79 19.64
N GLU A 70 -2.27 19.68 19.00
CA GLU A 70 -1.93 19.67 17.58
C GLU A 70 -3.15 19.94 16.69
N LEU A 71 -4.31 19.36 17.03
CA LEU A 71 -5.58 19.67 16.37
C LEU A 71 -5.95 21.14 16.47
N LYS A 72 -5.75 21.77 17.65
CA LYS A 72 -5.99 23.20 17.84
C LYS A 72 -5.07 24.04 16.95
N ARG A 73 -3.78 23.67 16.85
CA ARG A 73 -2.80 24.34 15.98
C ARG A 73 -3.22 24.26 14.51
N LEU A 74 -3.58 23.06 14.04
CA LEU A 74 -4.00 22.82 12.67
C LEU A 74 -5.27 23.61 12.32
N ARG A 75 -6.33 23.49 13.14
CA ARG A 75 -7.59 24.23 12.96
C ARG A 75 -7.37 25.74 12.95
N GLY A 76 -6.51 26.26 13.83
CA GLY A 76 -6.14 27.67 13.87
C GLY A 76 -5.44 28.13 12.59
N SER A 77 -4.53 27.32 12.04
CA SER A 77 -3.85 27.64 10.78
C SER A 77 -4.82 27.64 9.58
N THR A 78 -5.74 26.67 9.54
CA THR A 78 -6.78 26.58 8.50
C THR A 78 -7.73 27.76 8.55
N ALA A 79 -8.21 28.15 9.74
CA ALA A 79 -9.07 29.32 9.92
C ALA A 79 -8.38 30.62 9.45
N ARG A 80 -7.09 30.80 9.77
CA ARG A 80 -6.29 31.94 9.27
C ARG A 80 -6.14 31.90 7.74
N ARG A 81 -5.92 30.72 7.15
CA ARG A 81 -5.82 30.56 5.70
C ARG A 81 -7.13 30.92 5.00
N LEU A 82 -8.26 30.42 5.50
CA LEU A 82 -9.59 30.73 4.96
C LEU A 82 -9.90 32.23 5.07
N LYS A 83 -9.57 32.88 6.20
CA LYS A 83 -9.74 34.32 6.36
C LYS A 83 -8.89 35.15 5.38
N ARG A 84 -7.71 34.68 4.98
CA ARG A 84 -6.89 35.34 3.94
C ARG A 84 -7.46 35.14 2.54
N LEU A 85 -8.00 33.96 2.25
CA LEU A 85 -8.60 33.66 0.94
C LEU A 85 -9.93 34.41 0.75
N GLY A 86 -10.77 34.48 1.79
CA GLY A 86 -12.01 35.26 1.77
C GLY A 86 -11.85 36.78 1.88
N ARG A 87 -10.61 37.29 2.03
CA ARG A 87 -10.28 38.73 1.96
C ARG A 87 -9.75 39.16 0.59
N ARG A 88 -9.62 38.21 -0.34
CA ARG A 88 -9.11 38.40 -1.71
C ARG A 88 -10.19 38.22 -2.79
N GLY A 89 -11.44 38.02 -2.39
CA GLY A 89 -12.63 38.12 -3.24
C GLY A 89 -13.50 39.25 -2.72
#